data_AF-A0A411MET2-F1
#
_entry.id   AF-A0A411MET2-F1
#
_cell.length_a   1.000
_cell.length_b   1.000
_cell.length_c   1.000
_cell.angle_alpha   90.00
_cell.angle_beta   90.00
_cell.angle_gamma   90.00
#
_symmetry.space_group_name_H-M   'P 1'
#
loop_
_entity.id
_entity.type
_entity.pdbx_description
1 polymer ?
#
loop_
_entity_poly.entity_id
_entity_poly.type
_entity_poly.pdbx_seq_one_letter_code
_entity_poly.pdbx_strand_id
1 'polypeptide(L)'
;MLNKYPLWKYALILVVLAIGFIYSAPNLYPDDPAVQVSGASTALQVTQADLDRVSKALNESGIQVKAASLGEKGKVGLVRLTKQEDQLPAKDVVRKALGDDYVVALNLAPTTPQWLRNLGASPMKLGLDLSGGVHFLLEVDMDKAMAARLKVYEGEVKSLLRKERVRYRSLPQQDGGIQLGFSDDASREQARSLIRKNFNDFELTTTERNGLSVLRLAITPAKVAEIREYSIKQNLTTVRNRVNELGVAEPLVQRQGANRIVVELPGVQDTAEAKRILGKTANLEFRLGAEPGASKATTETFEFREGGRSAAVERGLIITGDQVTDAQASFDEQGRPQVNIRLDGHGGELMSRATRSNVGRSMAVIFIEQRPTTRYVKQMVDGVEKDVAVQTFTEEKKIISLATIQSPLGSQFRITGLNGQGESSELALLLRAGGLAAPMYFAEERTIGPSLGADNITKGIDASLWGMLFVSLFIMAIYRFFGLIATIALAGNMVMLLALMSLLGATLTLPGIAGIVLTMGMAVDANVLIFSRIREELANGMSVQRAIHEGFNRAYTAIVDANLTTLLVGGILFAMGTGPVKGFAVTMSLGIFTSMFTAVMVTRAMVNLTCGGRDIKKLWV
;
A
#
# COMPACT_ATOMS: atom_id res chain seq x y z
N MET A 1 -35.00 -17.71 -40.69
CA MET A 1 -35.11 -16.32 -41.19
C MET A 1 -33.82 -15.60 -40.84
N LEU A 2 -33.19 -14.92 -41.80
CA LEU A 2 -32.01 -14.09 -41.53
C LEU A 2 -32.35 -13.02 -40.49
N ASN A 3 -31.35 -12.62 -39.68
CA ASN A 3 -31.45 -11.52 -38.72
C ASN A 3 -32.51 -11.67 -37.62
N LYS A 4 -32.80 -12.90 -37.17
CA LYS A 4 -33.55 -13.14 -35.93
C LYS A 4 -32.61 -13.59 -34.81
N TYR A 5 -32.52 -12.78 -33.75
CA TYR A 5 -31.84 -13.15 -32.51
C TYR A 5 -32.76 -14.03 -31.65
N PRO A 6 -32.25 -15.13 -31.06
CA PRO A 6 -32.98 -15.88 -30.04
C PRO A 6 -33.34 -14.99 -28.84
N LEU A 7 -34.51 -15.21 -28.23
CA LEU A 7 -34.99 -14.45 -27.06
C LEU A 7 -34.00 -14.47 -25.89
N TRP A 8 -33.31 -15.61 -25.68
CA TRP A 8 -32.31 -15.72 -24.63
C TRP A 8 -31.13 -14.75 -24.80
N LYS A 9 -30.77 -14.37 -26.04
CA LYS A 9 -29.71 -13.38 -26.30
C LYS A 9 -30.15 -11.98 -25.91
N TYR A 10 -31.41 -11.61 -26.18
CA TYR A 10 -31.96 -10.34 -25.70
C TYR A 10 -32.04 -10.30 -24.18
N ALA A 11 -32.49 -11.38 -23.55
CA ALA A 11 -32.51 -11.51 -22.09
C ALA A 11 -31.09 -11.37 -21.51
N LEU A 12 -30.09 -12.02 -22.11
CA LEU A 12 -28.69 -11.89 -21.69
C LEU A 12 -28.20 -10.44 -21.76
N ILE A 13 -28.46 -9.74 -22.87
CA ILE A 13 -28.06 -8.33 -23.03
C ILE A 13 -28.71 -7.45 -21.96
N LEU A 14 -30.01 -7.62 -21.73
CA LEU A 14 -30.73 -6.84 -20.72
C LEU A 14 -30.20 -7.10 -19.31
N VAL A 15 -29.92 -8.35 -18.97
CA VAL A 15 -29.34 -8.72 -17.67
C VAL A 15 -27.95 -8.09 -17.51
N VAL A 16 -27.08 -8.19 -18.53
CA VAL A 16 -25.73 -7.61 -18.48
C VAL A 16 -25.79 -6.09 -18.34
N LEU A 17 -26.66 -5.41 -19.09
CA LEU A 17 -26.83 -3.95 -18.99
C LEU A 17 -27.44 -3.54 -17.64
N ALA A 18 -28.38 -4.31 -17.09
CA ALA A 18 -28.95 -4.04 -15.77
C ALA A 18 -27.92 -4.19 -14.66
N ILE A 19 -27.09 -5.25 -14.71
CA ILE A 19 -25.94 -5.42 -13.81
C ILE A 19 -24.98 -4.25 -13.97
N GLY A 20 -24.63 -3.88 -15.21
CA GLY A 20 -23.79 -2.72 -15.49
C GLY A 20 -24.32 -1.44 -14.84
N PHE A 21 -25.62 -1.16 -15.00
CA PHE A 21 -26.23 0.02 -14.41
C PHE A 21 -26.15 0.00 -12.87
N ILE A 22 -26.49 -1.12 -12.24
CA ILE A 22 -26.44 -1.29 -10.78
C ILE A 22 -25.02 -1.07 -10.24
N TYR A 23 -24.01 -1.68 -10.85
CA TYR A 23 -22.62 -1.54 -10.40
C TYR A 23 -21.97 -0.20 -10.80
N SER A 24 -22.50 0.50 -11.80
CA SER A 24 -22.07 1.88 -12.12
C SER A 24 -22.69 2.94 -11.21
N ALA A 25 -23.89 2.68 -10.67
CA ALA A 25 -24.69 3.65 -9.92
C ALA A 25 -23.98 4.25 -8.68
N PRO A 26 -23.14 3.52 -7.92
CA PRO A 26 -22.38 4.11 -6.81
C PRO A 26 -21.55 5.34 -7.21
N ASN A 27 -21.09 5.42 -8.46
CA ASN A 27 -20.29 6.56 -8.94
C ASN A 27 -21.09 7.87 -9.06
N LEU A 28 -22.43 7.80 -9.02
CA LEU A 28 -23.30 8.99 -8.96
C LEU A 28 -23.35 9.61 -7.56
N TYR A 29 -22.78 8.94 -6.56
CA TYR A 29 -22.75 9.35 -5.16
C TYR A 29 -21.29 9.64 -4.76
N PRO A 30 -20.73 10.82 -5.11
CA PRO A 30 -19.38 11.17 -4.71
C PRO A 30 -19.27 11.27 -3.18
N ASP A 31 -18.11 10.93 -2.64
CA ASP A 31 -17.88 10.98 -1.20
C ASP A 31 -17.90 12.43 -0.69
N ASP A 32 -18.50 12.64 0.48
CA ASP A 32 -18.53 13.95 1.11
C ASP A 32 -17.20 14.22 1.84
N PRO A 33 -16.59 15.40 1.70
CA PRO A 33 -15.44 15.77 2.53
C PRO A 33 -15.85 15.75 4.00
N ALA A 34 -15.12 15.04 4.84
CA ALA A 34 -15.43 14.90 6.26
C ALA A 34 -14.19 15.06 7.15
N VAL A 35 -14.43 15.40 8.40
CA VAL A 35 -13.46 15.29 9.49
C VAL A 35 -13.91 14.15 10.38
N GLN A 36 -12.99 13.22 10.62
CA GLN A 36 -13.18 12.10 11.52
C GLN A 36 -12.58 12.42 12.87
N VAL A 37 -13.34 12.13 13.92
CA VAL A 37 -12.93 12.24 15.31
C VAL A 37 -12.96 10.85 15.92
N SER A 38 -11.91 10.46 16.63
CA SER A 38 -11.86 9.22 17.41
C SER A 38 -11.19 9.48 18.75
N GLY A 39 -11.53 8.71 19.77
CA GLY A 39 -10.80 8.80 21.04
C GLY A 39 -9.34 8.40 20.89
N ALA A 40 -8.43 9.07 21.61
CA ALA A 40 -7.01 8.72 21.64
C ALA A 40 -6.74 7.37 22.31
N SER A 41 -7.70 6.84 23.07
CA SER A 41 -7.67 5.50 23.66
C SER A 41 -8.93 4.72 23.29
N THR A 42 -8.82 3.39 23.25
CA THR A 42 -9.94 2.48 22.95
C THR A 42 -11.09 2.58 23.98
N ALA A 43 -10.83 3.15 25.16
CA ALA A 43 -11.80 3.37 26.22
C ALA A 43 -12.61 4.67 26.03
N LEU A 44 -12.05 5.66 25.33
CA LEU A 44 -12.72 6.94 25.10
C LEU A 44 -13.63 6.84 23.87
N GLN A 45 -14.94 6.97 24.10
CA GLN A 45 -15.95 6.99 23.05
C GLN A 45 -16.29 8.42 22.65
N VAL A 46 -16.57 8.63 21.37
CA VAL A 46 -17.09 9.90 20.87
C VAL A 46 -18.57 9.96 21.18
N THR A 47 -19.00 11.02 21.87
CA THR A 47 -20.41 11.22 22.24
C THR A 47 -21.10 12.18 21.28
N GLN A 48 -22.43 12.22 21.32
CA GLN A 48 -23.19 13.20 20.55
C GLN A 48 -22.87 14.65 20.98
N ALA A 49 -22.62 14.86 22.29
CA ALA A 49 -22.22 16.17 22.81
C ALA A 49 -20.88 16.65 22.24
N ASP A 50 -19.94 15.74 22.00
CA ASP A 50 -18.66 16.05 21.35
C ASP A 50 -18.89 16.50 19.90
N LEU A 51 -19.75 15.79 19.17
CA LEU A 51 -20.11 16.16 17.79
C LEU A 51 -20.84 17.50 17.71
N ASP A 52 -21.72 17.80 18.67
CA ASP A 52 -22.44 19.06 18.73
C ASP A 52 -21.48 20.22 19.05
N ARG A 53 -20.52 20.01 19.97
CA ARG A 53 -19.45 20.96 20.27
C ARG A 53 -18.58 21.23 19.04
N VAL A 54 -18.19 20.18 18.31
CA VAL A 54 -17.43 20.30 17.06
C VAL A 54 -18.21 21.07 16.01
N SER A 55 -19.48 20.70 15.80
CA SER A 55 -20.34 21.34 14.80
C SER A 55 -20.54 22.82 15.09
N LYS A 56 -20.70 23.19 16.37
CA LYS A 56 -20.78 24.57 16.81
C LYS A 56 -19.47 25.34 16.54
N ALA A 57 -18.32 24.77 16.91
CA ALA A 57 -17.02 25.40 16.68
C ALA A 57 -16.71 25.62 15.20
N LEU A 58 -17.08 24.67 14.34
CA LEU A 58 -16.93 24.79 12.89
C LEU A 58 -17.82 25.90 12.31
N ASN A 59 -19.10 25.94 12.70
CA ASN A 59 -20.02 26.98 12.26
C ASN A 59 -19.59 28.39 12.74
N GLU A 60 -19.07 28.52 13.96
CA GLU A 60 -18.50 29.78 14.48
C GLU A 60 -17.26 30.23 13.70
N SER A 61 -16.51 29.29 13.13
CA SER A 61 -15.35 29.55 12.28
C SER A 61 -15.70 29.77 10.79
N GLY A 62 -17.00 29.82 10.45
CA GLY A 62 -17.48 30.01 9.08
C GLY A 62 -17.48 28.76 8.20
N ILE A 63 -17.25 27.57 8.78
CA ILE A 63 -17.21 26.29 8.06
C ILE A 63 -18.58 25.62 8.14
N GLN A 64 -19.23 25.41 6.99
CA GLN A 64 -20.57 24.84 6.92
C GLN A 64 -20.56 23.31 7.09
N VAL A 65 -21.19 22.84 8.17
CA VAL A 65 -21.39 21.42 8.46
C VAL A 65 -22.65 20.91 7.76
N LYS A 66 -22.50 19.89 6.91
CA LYS A 66 -23.61 19.24 6.19
C LYS A 66 -24.38 18.26 7.08
N ALA A 67 -23.66 17.43 7.83
CA ALA A 67 -24.23 16.50 8.80
C ALA A 67 -23.15 16.01 9.77
N ALA A 68 -23.53 15.71 11.01
CA ALA A 68 -22.68 15.00 11.97
C ALA A 68 -23.32 13.65 12.30
N SER A 69 -22.53 12.58 12.31
CA SER A 69 -23.01 11.23 12.60
C SER A 69 -22.02 10.45 13.43
N LEU A 70 -22.53 9.69 14.40
CA LEU A 70 -21.76 8.70 15.14
C LEU A 70 -21.61 7.43 14.31
N GLY A 71 -20.37 6.95 14.20
CA GLY A 71 -20.04 5.65 13.61
C GLY A 71 -20.43 4.49 14.52
N GLU A 72 -20.27 3.26 14.00
CA GLU A 72 -20.69 2.06 14.71
C GLU A 72 -20.09 1.97 16.13
N LYS A 73 -20.97 1.85 17.13
CA LYS A 73 -20.65 1.71 18.56
C LYS A 73 -19.95 2.92 19.22
N GLY A 74 -20.08 4.14 18.67
CA GLY A 74 -19.58 5.36 19.33
C GLY A 74 -18.06 5.49 19.37
N LYS A 75 -17.32 4.66 18.61
CA LYS A 75 -15.84 4.72 18.56
C LYS A 75 -15.32 5.85 17.68
N VAL A 76 -16.13 6.29 16.73
CA VAL A 76 -15.75 7.26 15.70
C VAL A 76 -16.91 8.23 15.51
N GLY A 77 -16.63 9.52 15.48
CA GLY A 77 -17.53 10.57 15.03
C GLY A 77 -17.14 11.07 13.65
N LEU A 78 -18.11 11.28 12.77
CA LEU A 78 -17.90 11.80 11.42
C LEU A 78 -18.67 13.11 11.26
N VAL A 79 -17.96 14.17 10.90
CA VAL A 79 -18.53 15.48 10.60
C VAL A 79 -18.33 15.76 9.11
N ARG A 80 -19.42 15.69 8.35
CA ARG A 80 -19.45 15.96 6.91
C ARG A 80 -19.47 17.46 6.67
N LEU A 81 -18.60 17.92 5.80
CA LEU A 81 -18.46 19.30 5.35
C LEU A 81 -19.10 19.47 3.96
N THR A 82 -19.37 20.71 3.60
CA THR A 82 -19.94 21.04 2.28
C THR A 82 -18.87 21.14 1.20
N LYS A 83 -17.66 21.58 1.57
CA LYS A 83 -16.55 21.79 0.63
C LYS A 83 -15.29 21.06 1.08
N GLN A 84 -14.50 20.64 0.10
CA GLN A 84 -13.23 19.93 0.35
C GLN A 84 -12.12 20.88 0.84
N GLU A 85 -12.13 22.14 0.39
CA GLU A 85 -11.19 23.18 0.84
C GLU A 85 -11.28 23.45 2.35
N ASP A 86 -12.45 23.24 2.95
CA ASP A 86 -12.70 23.49 4.37
C ASP A 86 -12.15 22.39 5.29
N GLN A 87 -11.72 21.22 4.74
CA GLN A 87 -11.27 20.08 5.55
C GLN A 87 -10.06 20.38 6.43
N LEU A 88 -9.05 21.04 5.86
CA LEU A 88 -7.81 21.34 6.58
C LEU A 88 -8.03 22.38 7.69
N PRO A 89 -8.68 23.54 7.42
CA PRO A 89 -9.10 24.47 8.47
C PRO A 89 -9.98 23.80 9.52
N ALA A 90 -10.89 22.93 9.11
CA ALA A 90 -11.77 22.20 10.02
C ALA A 90 -10.98 21.33 11.00
N LYS A 91 -9.96 20.59 10.54
CA LYS A 91 -9.10 19.77 11.41
C LYS A 91 -8.51 20.58 12.56
N ASP A 92 -8.00 21.77 12.27
CA ASP A 92 -7.40 22.64 13.28
C ASP A 92 -8.43 23.17 14.29
N VAL A 93 -9.61 23.55 13.81
CA VAL A 93 -10.72 24.01 14.66
C VAL A 93 -11.22 22.87 15.56
N VAL A 94 -11.45 21.68 14.98
CA VAL A 94 -11.93 20.50 15.71
C VAL A 94 -10.91 20.08 16.77
N ARG A 95 -9.61 20.07 16.44
CA ARG A 95 -8.53 19.74 17.38
C ARG A 95 -8.49 20.73 18.56
N LYS A 96 -8.63 22.03 18.30
CA LYS A 96 -8.69 23.05 19.36
C LYS A 96 -9.95 22.92 20.23
N ALA A 97 -11.07 22.51 19.66
CA ALA A 97 -12.35 22.38 20.36
C ALA A 97 -12.42 21.13 21.27
N LEU A 98 -11.81 20.01 20.85
CA LEU A 98 -11.85 18.74 21.57
C LEU A 98 -10.64 18.49 22.48
N GLY A 99 -9.50 19.14 22.22
CA GLY A 99 -8.26 18.91 22.96
C GLY A 99 -7.53 17.63 22.53
N ASP A 100 -6.50 17.26 23.28
CA ASP A 100 -5.55 16.19 22.93
C ASP A 100 -6.08 14.77 23.20
N ASP A 101 -7.22 14.64 23.88
CA ASP A 101 -7.86 13.35 24.15
C ASP A 101 -8.51 12.72 22.90
N TYR A 102 -8.64 13.49 21.82
CA TYR A 102 -9.25 13.05 20.57
C TYR A 102 -8.28 13.17 19.39
N VAL A 103 -8.25 12.14 18.56
CA VAL A 103 -7.53 12.13 17.30
C VAL A 103 -8.45 12.62 16.19
N VAL A 104 -8.01 13.65 15.49
CA VAL A 104 -8.75 14.29 14.39
C VAL A 104 -8.05 13.98 13.07
N ALA A 105 -8.73 13.28 12.18
CA ALA A 105 -8.24 12.88 10.87
C ALA A 105 -9.11 13.45 9.75
N LEU A 106 -8.52 13.67 8.57
CA LEU A 106 -9.26 14.01 7.36
C LEU A 106 -9.82 12.72 6.76
N ASN A 107 -11.07 12.72 6.33
CA ASN A 107 -11.70 11.54 5.74
C ASN A 107 -12.67 11.93 4.60
N LEU A 108 -13.00 10.99 3.73
CA LEU A 108 -14.06 11.09 2.74
C LEU A 108 -15.20 10.16 3.18
N ALA A 109 -16.35 10.73 3.51
CA ALA A 109 -17.48 9.98 4.01
C ALA A 109 -18.33 9.44 2.85
N PRO A 110 -18.53 8.12 2.73
CA PRO A 110 -19.27 7.55 1.62
C PRO A 110 -20.75 7.96 1.67
N THR A 111 -21.25 8.42 0.53
CA THR A 111 -22.66 8.83 0.34
C THR A 111 -23.50 7.74 -0.32
N THR A 112 -22.87 6.64 -0.74
CA THR A 112 -23.53 5.51 -1.41
C THR A 112 -24.67 4.93 -0.57
N PRO A 113 -25.89 4.79 -1.12
CA PRO A 113 -27.01 4.15 -0.44
C PRO A 113 -26.68 2.75 0.10
N GLN A 114 -27.24 2.40 1.25
CA GLN A 114 -26.94 1.13 1.94
C GLN A 114 -27.32 -0.10 1.09
N TRP A 115 -28.40 0.00 0.31
CA TRP A 115 -28.86 -1.11 -0.56
C TRP A 115 -27.85 -1.42 -1.68
N LEU A 116 -27.13 -0.43 -2.20
CA LEU A 116 -26.04 -0.64 -3.17
C LEU A 116 -24.82 -1.26 -2.51
N ARG A 117 -24.44 -0.76 -1.32
CA ARG A 117 -23.32 -1.31 -0.55
C ARG A 117 -23.54 -2.77 -0.16
N ASN A 118 -24.76 -3.15 0.21
CA ASN A 118 -25.11 -4.52 0.56
C ASN A 118 -24.99 -5.49 -0.64
N LEU A 119 -25.10 -4.99 -1.87
CA LEU A 119 -24.87 -5.75 -3.10
C LEU A 119 -23.37 -5.84 -3.48
N GLY A 120 -22.49 -5.27 -2.67
CA GLY A 120 -21.06 -5.16 -2.96
C GLY A 120 -20.75 -4.13 -4.04
N ALA A 121 -21.69 -3.23 -4.37
CA ALA A 121 -21.47 -2.16 -5.33
C ALA A 121 -20.82 -0.95 -4.62
N SER A 122 -19.54 -0.72 -4.93
CA SER A 122 -18.74 0.39 -4.39
C SER A 122 -18.39 1.38 -5.50
N PRO A 123 -18.20 2.67 -5.21
CA PRO A 123 -17.68 3.61 -6.20
C PRO A 123 -16.27 3.20 -6.66
N MET A 124 -15.88 3.64 -7.85
CA MET A 124 -14.55 3.42 -8.39
C MET A 124 -13.50 4.11 -7.50
N LYS A 125 -12.33 3.48 -7.35
CA LYS A 125 -11.26 4.06 -6.54
C LYS A 125 -10.58 5.18 -7.31
N LEU A 126 -10.34 6.31 -6.66
CA LEU A 126 -9.62 7.44 -7.25
C LEU A 126 -8.13 7.36 -6.91
N GLY A 127 -7.28 7.50 -7.92
CA GLY A 127 -5.83 7.52 -7.78
C GLY A 127 -5.33 8.83 -7.19
N LEU A 128 -4.05 8.85 -6.81
CA LEU A 128 -3.43 10.02 -6.17
C LEU A 128 -3.56 11.31 -7.00
N ASP A 129 -3.48 11.21 -8.32
CA ASP A 129 -3.62 12.34 -9.25
C ASP A 129 -5.00 13.00 -9.20
N LEU A 130 -6.01 12.29 -8.70
CA LEU A 130 -7.41 12.74 -8.63
C LEU A 130 -7.85 13.02 -7.18
N SER A 131 -7.41 12.20 -6.22
CA SER A 131 -7.73 12.36 -4.79
C SER A 131 -6.83 13.37 -4.07
N GLY A 132 -5.66 13.69 -4.66
CA GLY A 132 -4.56 14.35 -3.96
C GLY A 132 -3.92 13.44 -2.91
N GLY A 133 -2.75 13.82 -2.41
CA GLY A 133 -2.03 13.11 -1.36
C GLY A 133 -0.52 13.05 -1.59
N VAL A 134 0.13 12.04 -0.99
CA VAL A 134 1.58 11.82 -1.10
C VAL A 134 1.93 10.46 -1.70
N HIS A 135 2.97 10.43 -2.53
CA HIS A 135 3.59 9.24 -3.12
C HIS A 135 5.03 9.16 -2.63
N PHE A 136 5.38 8.04 -2.02
CA PHE A 136 6.74 7.73 -1.59
C PHE A 136 7.24 6.46 -2.26
N LEU A 137 8.45 6.52 -2.80
CA LEU A 137 9.22 5.33 -3.18
C LEU A 137 10.28 5.10 -2.12
N LEU A 138 10.12 4.04 -1.34
CA LEU A 138 11.06 3.60 -0.31
C LEU A 138 12.01 2.56 -0.90
N GLU A 139 13.31 2.68 -0.65
CA GLU A 139 14.30 1.68 -1.03
C GLU A 139 14.86 1.01 0.23
N VAL A 140 14.89 -0.33 0.22
CA VAL A 140 15.34 -1.16 1.33
C VAL A 140 16.82 -1.46 1.20
N ASP A 141 17.58 -1.21 2.27
CA ASP A 141 19.01 -1.49 2.36
C ASP A 141 19.24 -2.99 2.62
N MET A 142 19.34 -3.76 1.53
CA MET A 142 19.50 -5.21 1.59
C MET A 142 20.86 -5.62 2.13
N ASP A 143 21.89 -4.79 1.96
CA ASP A 143 23.24 -5.09 2.43
C ASP A 143 23.29 -5.04 3.95
N LYS A 144 22.64 -4.04 4.57
CA LYS A 144 22.46 -4.00 6.02
C LYS A 144 21.60 -5.13 6.54
N ALA A 145 20.55 -5.52 5.82
CA ALA A 145 19.74 -6.69 6.17
C ALA A 145 20.60 -7.97 6.23
N MET A 146 21.46 -8.18 5.23
CA MET A 146 22.39 -9.31 5.18
C MET A 146 23.41 -9.24 6.32
N ALA A 147 24.01 -8.07 6.55
CA ALA A 147 24.99 -7.89 7.62
C ALA A 147 24.40 -8.17 9.01
N ALA A 148 23.17 -7.70 9.27
CA ALA A 148 22.45 -7.98 10.51
C ALA A 148 22.19 -9.49 10.68
N ARG A 149 21.75 -10.17 9.61
CA ARG A 149 21.48 -11.61 9.65
C ARG A 149 22.76 -12.44 9.83
N LEU A 150 23.85 -12.05 9.15
CA LEU A 150 25.18 -12.67 9.32
C LEU A 150 25.68 -12.55 10.76
N LYS A 151 25.46 -11.41 11.42
CA LYS A 151 25.85 -11.20 12.81
C LYS A 151 25.11 -12.14 13.78
N VAL A 152 23.82 -12.38 13.55
CA VAL A 152 23.04 -13.36 14.34
C VAL A 152 23.61 -14.76 14.16
N TYR A 153 23.80 -15.20 12.91
CA TYR A 153 24.39 -16.50 12.62
C TYR A 153 25.80 -16.66 13.18
N GLU A 154 26.62 -15.62 13.10
CA GLU A 154 27.95 -15.60 13.70
C GLU A 154 27.88 -15.83 15.21
N GLY A 155 26.91 -15.23 15.91
CA GLY A 155 26.65 -15.48 17.33
C GLY A 155 26.26 -16.92 17.63
N GLU A 156 25.37 -17.51 16.84
CA GLU A 156 24.90 -18.90 16.98
C GLU A 156 26.03 -19.90 16.74
N VAL A 157 26.80 -19.72 15.66
CA VAL A 157 27.97 -20.56 15.34
C VAL A 157 29.01 -20.47 16.46
N LYS A 158 29.31 -19.27 16.95
CA LYS A 158 30.23 -19.06 18.08
C LYS A 158 29.73 -19.69 19.38
N SER A 159 28.41 -19.69 19.59
CA SER A 159 27.79 -20.35 20.75
C SER A 159 27.93 -21.87 20.67
N LEU A 160 27.66 -22.44 19.49
CA LEU A 160 27.82 -23.87 19.22
C LEU A 160 29.27 -24.33 19.44
N LEU A 161 30.24 -23.62 18.87
CA LEU A 161 31.65 -23.99 19.01
C LEU A 161 32.13 -23.89 20.47
N ARG A 162 31.65 -22.91 21.24
CA ARG A 162 31.94 -22.81 22.68
C ARG A 162 31.33 -23.99 23.46
N LYS A 163 30.09 -24.38 23.15
CA LYS A 163 29.40 -25.50 23.79
C LYS A 163 30.16 -26.82 23.57
N GLU A 164 30.66 -27.04 22.37
CA GLU A 164 31.43 -28.22 21.98
C GLU A 164 32.94 -28.09 22.27
N ARG A 165 33.36 -27.01 22.96
CA ARG A 165 34.74 -26.73 23.39
C ARG A 165 35.79 -26.64 22.25
N VAL A 166 35.36 -26.28 21.04
CA VAL A 166 36.26 -26.06 19.91
C VAL A 166 36.84 -24.65 19.99
N ARG A 167 38.17 -24.53 20.05
CA ARG A 167 38.86 -23.24 20.11
C ARG A 167 38.89 -22.59 18.74
N TYR A 168 38.49 -21.32 18.67
CA TYR A 168 38.51 -20.53 17.45
C TYR A 168 39.01 -19.11 17.73
N ARG A 169 39.54 -18.45 16.69
CA ARG A 169 39.85 -17.02 16.65
C ARG A 169 38.91 -16.35 15.66
N SER A 170 38.15 -15.36 16.11
CA SER A 170 37.32 -14.55 15.22
C SER A 170 38.21 -13.69 14.34
N LEU A 171 37.97 -13.70 13.02
CA LEU A 171 38.64 -12.81 12.07
C LEU A 171 37.64 -11.76 11.55
N PRO A 172 38.11 -10.60 11.05
CA PRO A 172 37.23 -9.62 10.42
C PRO A 172 36.44 -10.24 9.27
N GLN A 173 35.17 -9.87 9.14
CA GLN A 173 34.36 -10.28 8.00
C GLN A 173 34.97 -9.75 6.70
N GLN A 174 34.95 -10.58 5.65
CA GLN A 174 35.38 -10.22 4.31
C GLN A 174 34.37 -10.77 3.32
N ASP A 175 34.01 -9.99 2.31
CA ASP A 175 33.07 -10.38 1.24
C ASP A 175 31.72 -10.93 1.76
N GLY A 176 31.21 -10.40 2.88
CA GLY A 176 29.94 -10.85 3.46
C GLY A 176 29.93 -12.28 3.99
N GLY A 177 31.10 -12.88 4.29
CA GLY A 177 31.22 -14.19 4.91
C GLY A 177 31.76 -14.12 6.34
N ILE A 178 31.37 -15.11 7.17
CA ILE A 178 31.92 -15.29 8.52
C ILE A 178 33.29 -15.97 8.39
N GLN A 179 34.30 -15.46 9.08
CA GLN A 179 35.65 -16.05 9.09
C GLN A 179 36.07 -16.50 10.50
N LEU A 180 36.45 -17.76 10.61
CA LEU A 180 36.95 -18.37 11.84
C LEU A 180 38.33 -18.96 11.58
N GLY A 181 39.33 -18.46 12.32
CA GLY A 181 40.69 -18.99 12.29
C GLY A 181 40.90 -20.07 13.36
N PHE A 182 41.66 -21.10 13.01
CA PHE A 182 41.99 -22.23 13.87
C PHE A 182 43.52 -22.39 13.96
N SER A 183 43.98 -22.89 15.11
CA SER A 183 45.41 -23.11 15.37
C SER A 183 45.94 -24.37 14.70
N ASP A 184 45.06 -25.35 14.43
CA ASP A 184 45.39 -26.65 13.85
C ASP A 184 44.25 -27.14 12.95
N ASP A 185 44.59 -28.02 12.00
CA ASP A 185 43.63 -28.50 11.00
C ASP A 185 42.57 -29.44 11.58
N ALA A 186 42.90 -30.19 12.64
CA ALA A 186 41.96 -31.09 13.31
C ALA A 186 40.81 -30.30 13.97
N SER A 187 41.12 -29.20 14.66
CA SER A 187 40.14 -28.28 15.24
C SER A 187 39.27 -27.63 14.16
N ARG A 188 39.85 -27.24 13.01
CA ARG A 188 39.09 -26.71 11.86
C ARG A 188 38.13 -27.75 11.31
N GLU A 189 38.59 -28.98 11.10
CA GLU A 189 37.78 -30.04 10.53
C GLU A 189 36.64 -30.46 11.47
N GLN A 190 36.90 -30.50 12.79
CA GLN A 190 35.87 -30.67 13.80
C GLN A 190 34.83 -29.54 13.74
N ALA A 191 35.26 -28.28 13.65
CA ALA A 191 34.34 -27.15 13.49
C ALA A 191 33.53 -27.24 12.20
N ARG A 192 34.16 -27.61 11.08
CA ARG A 192 33.50 -27.80 9.78
C ARG A 192 32.41 -28.85 9.84
N SER A 193 32.69 -29.99 10.48
CA SER A 193 31.73 -31.08 10.68
C SER A 193 30.53 -30.65 11.55
N LEU A 194 30.79 -29.97 12.68
CA LEU A 194 29.76 -29.45 13.57
C LEU A 194 28.86 -28.42 12.86
N ILE A 195 29.47 -27.48 12.14
CA ILE A 195 28.72 -26.44 11.43
C ILE A 195 27.87 -27.07 10.32
N ARG A 196 28.45 -27.97 9.51
CA ARG A 196 27.71 -28.64 8.42
C ARG A 196 26.56 -29.50 8.92
N LYS A 197 26.66 -30.07 10.13
CA LYS A 197 25.59 -30.85 10.75
C LYS A 197 24.43 -29.99 11.24
N ASN A 198 24.72 -28.79 11.73
CA ASN A 198 23.74 -27.94 12.40
C ASN A 198 23.22 -26.79 11.51
N PHE A 199 23.95 -26.42 10.45
CA PHE A 199 23.63 -25.32 9.55
C PHE A 199 23.79 -25.76 8.10
N ASN A 200 22.67 -25.86 7.38
CA ASN A 200 22.64 -26.19 5.95
C ASN A 200 22.65 -24.95 5.04
N ASP A 201 22.60 -23.76 5.64
CA ASP A 201 22.45 -22.48 4.95
C ASP A 201 23.78 -21.91 4.41
N PHE A 202 24.92 -22.55 4.73
CA PHE A 202 26.26 -22.06 4.44
C PHE A 202 27.05 -22.95 3.47
N GLU A 203 27.77 -22.30 2.56
CA GLU A 203 28.89 -22.87 1.83
C GLU A 203 30.18 -22.67 2.64
N LEU A 204 30.81 -23.79 2.99
CA LEU A 204 32.02 -23.84 3.81
C LEU A 204 33.24 -23.97 2.91
N THR A 205 34.07 -22.92 2.88
CA THR A 205 35.36 -22.93 2.17
C THR A 205 36.51 -22.82 3.14
N THR A 206 37.65 -23.42 2.79
CA THR A 206 38.86 -23.37 3.62
C THR A 206 39.93 -22.57 2.89
N THR A 207 40.58 -21.67 3.61
CA THR A 207 41.64 -20.81 3.11
C THR A 207 42.74 -20.73 4.16
N GLU A 208 44.00 -20.62 3.77
CA GLU A 208 45.08 -20.28 4.69
C GLU A 208 45.36 -18.77 4.66
N ARG A 209 45.54 -18.17 5.84
CA ARG A 209 45.89 -16.74 5.95
C ARG A 209 46.86 -16.54 7.11
N ASN A 210 48.01 -15.93 6.84
CA ASN A 210 49.05 -15.64 7.85
C ASN A 210 49.45 -16.87 8.70
N GLY A 211 49.51 -18.06 8.10
CA GLY A 211 49.85 -19.31 8.80
C GLY A 211 48.74 -19.87 9.70
N LEU A 212 47.51 -19.33 9.63
CA LEU A 212 46.32 -19.86 10.28
C LEU A 212 45.42 -20.55 9.25
N SER A 213 44.86 -21.69 9.63
CA SER A 213 43.84 -22.39 8.84
C SER A 213 42.48 -21.71 9.09
N VAL A 214 41.88 -21.12 8.06
CA VAL A 214 40.65 -20.31 8.15
C VAL A 214 39.49 -21.04 7.50
N LEU A 215 38.39 -21.15 8.23
CA LEU A 215 37.10 -21.60 7.73
C LEU A 215 36.24 -20.37 7.40
N ARG A 216 35.88 -20.22 6.13
CA ARG A 216 34.95 -19.20 5.64
C ARG A 216 33.57 -19.83 5.44
N LEU A 217 32.56 -19.20 6.04
CA LEU A 217 31.15 -19.52 5.86
C LEU A 217 30.51 -18.44 4.98
N ALA A 218 30.11 -18.79 3.77
CA ALA A 218 29.35 -17.92 2.87
C ALA A 218 27.89 -18.38 2.84
N ILE A 219 26.94 -17.43 2.86
CA ILE A 219 25.51 -17.79 2.75
C ILE A 219 25.25 -18.29 1.32
N THR A 220 24.51 -19.41 1.19
CA THR A 220 24.11 -19.95 -0.12
C THR A 220 23.27 -18.94 -0.91
N PRO A 221 23.34 -18.90 -2.26
CA PRO A 221 22.52 -18.00 -3.08
C PRO A 221 21.01 -18.15 -2.83
N ALA A 222 20.54 -19.38 -2.58
CA ALA A 222 19.15 -19.66 -2.23
C ALA A 222 18.74 -18.97 -0.92
N LYS A 223 19.60 -19.04 0.11
CA LYS A 223 19.33 -18.39 1.38
C LYS A 223 19.41 -16.87 1.28
N VAL A 224 20.30 -16.31 0.45
CA VAL A 224 20.32 -14.87 0.16
C VAL A 224 18.98 -14.43 -0.43
N ALA A 225 18.44 -15.15 -1.42
CA ALA A 225 17.14 -14.83 -2.00
C ALA A 225 15.99 -14.92 -0.97
N GLU A 226 16.02 -15.93 -0.09
CA GLU A 226 15.06 -16.08 1.00
C GLU A 226 15.10 -14.92 1.99
N ILE A 227 16.30 -14.53 2.47
CA ILE A 227 16.43 -13.41 3.42
C ILE A 227 16.00 -12.10 2.73
N ARG A 228 16.29 -11.93 1.44
CA ARG A 228 15.82 -10.77 0.68
C ARG A 228 14.30 -10.71 0.62
N GLU A 229 13.66 -11.82 0.25
CA GLU A 229 12.20 -11.90 0.16
C GLU A 229 11.54 -11.66 1.53
N TYR A 230 12.08 -12.28 2.58
CA TYR A 230 11.61 -12.07 3.94
C TYR A 230 11.72 -10.59 4.37
N SER A 231 12.87 -9.95 4.10
CA SER A 231 13.10 -8.56 4.49
C SER A 231 12.14 -7.60 3.80
N ILE A 232 11.87 -7.81 2.50
CA ILE A 232 10.89 -7.01 1.75
C ILE A 232 9.48 -7.27 2.25
N LYS A 233 9.08 -8.52 2.48
CA LYS A 233 7.75 -8.86 2.98
C LYS A 233 7.50 -8.30 4.38
N GLN A 234 8.51 -8.34 5.25
CA GLN A 234 8.42 -7.80 6.61
C GLN A 234 8.34 -6.27 6.60
N ASN A 235 9.20 -5.61 5.82
CA ASN A 235 9.15 -4.15 5.66
C ASN A 235 7.82 -3.71 5.03
N LEU A 236 7.30 -4.43 4.03
CA LEU A 236 5.98 -4.17 3.43
C LEU A 236 4.87 -4.23 4.49
N THR A 237 4.90 -5.25 5.35
CA THR A 237 3.92 -5.42 6.44
C THR A 237 4.04 -4.28 7.46
N THR A 238 5.27 -3.92 7.84
CA THR A 238 5.55 -2.81 8.75
C THR A 238 5.07 -1.48 8.19
N VAL A 239 5.35 -1.20 6.91
CA VAL A 239 4.88 -0.01 6.21
C VAL A 239 3.35 0.02 6.17
N ARG A 240 2.69 -1.10 5.84
CA ARG A 240 1.21 -1.18 5.88
C ARG A 240 0.65 -0.82 7.25
N ASN A 241 1.22 -1.38 8.32
CA ASN A 241 0.79 -1.08 9.68
C ASN A 241 0.98 0.40 10.01
N ARG A 242 2.15 0.97 9.71
CA ARG A 242 2.45 2.40 9.92
C ARG A 242 1.50 3.31 9.17
N VAL A 243 1.13 2.93 7.94
CA VAL A 243 0.20 3.72 7.16
C VAL A 243 -1.22 3.64 7.72
N ASN A 244 -1.68 2.48 8.18
CA ASN A 244 -2.99 2.35 8.83
C ASN A 244 -3.09 3.25 10.08
N GLU A 245 -1.99 3.41 10.80
CA GLU A 245 -1.91 4.27 11.98
C GLU A 245 -1.94 5.77 11.66
N LEU A 246 -1.60 6.18 10.43
CA LEU A 246 -1.79 7.56 9.98
C LEU A 246 -3.28 7.93 9.84
N GLY A 247 -4.20 6.97 9.97
CA GLY A 247 -5.64 7.20 9.85
C GLY A 247 -6.09 7.50 8.42
N VAL A 248 -5.30 7.09 7.44
CA VAL A 248 -5.56 7.34 6.01
C VAL A 248 -6.57 6.32 5.48
N ALA A 249 -7.57 6.80 4.74
CA ALA A 249 -8.51 5.93 4.04
C ALA A 249 -7.81 5.25 2.84
N GLU A 250 -7.79 3.92 2.84
CA GLU A 250 -7.35 3.07 1.72
C GLU A 250 -5.94 3.33 1.16
N PRO A 251 -4.88 3.18 1.96
CA PRO A 251 -3.52 3.33 1.47
C PRO A 251 -3.09 2.23 0.49
N LEU A 252 -2.32 2.61 -0.53
CA LEU A 252 -1.70 1.65 -1.46
C LEU A 252 -0.26 1.37 -1.03
N VAL A 253 0.02 0.16 -0.54
CA VAL A 253 1.39 -0.27 -0.21
C VAL A 253 1.74 -1.53 -0.99
N GLN A 254 2.65 -1.38 -1.94
CA GLN A 254 3.05 -2.44 -2.87
C GLN A 254 4.57 -2.52 -3.02
N ARG A 255 5.07 -3.68 -3.44
CA ARG A 255 6.46 -3.85 -3.83
C ARG A 255 6.67 -3.33 -5.25
N GLN A 256 7.76 -2.59 -5.46
CA GLN A 256 8.20 -2.14 -6.78
C GLN A 256 9.61 -2.68 -7.07
N GLY A 257 9.72 -3.61 -8.02
CA GLY A 257 11.02 -4.25 -8.33
C GLY A 257 11.56 -5.13 -7.19
N ALA A 258 12.89 -5.25 -7.12
CA ALA A 258 13.54 -6.21 -6.21
C ALA A 258 13.61 -5.71 -4.75
N ASN A 259 13.91 -4.43 -4.54
CA ASN A 259 14.23 -3.85 -3.22
C ASN A 259 13.47 -2.55 -2.90
N ARG A 260 12.41 -2.19 -3.64
CA ARG A 260 11.65 -0.96 -3.38
C ARG A 260 10.20 -1.24 -2.99
N ILE A 261 9.64 -0.32 -2.22
CA ILE A 261 8.26 -0.33 -1.75
C ILE A 261 7.64 1.02 -2.13
N VAL A 262 6.56 0.96 -2.90
CA VAL A 262 5.75 2.13 -3.24
C VAL A 262 4.64 2.29 -2.21
N VAL A 263 4.48 3.53 -1.74
CA VAL A 263 3.47 3.92 -0.76
C VAL A 263 2.71 5.13 -1.30
N GLU A 264 1.41 4.98 -1.50
CA GLU A 264 0.53 6.08 -1.88
C GLU A 264 -0.48 6.31 -0.76
N LEU A 265 -0.55 7.55 -0.29
CA LEU A 265 -1.43 7.98 0.78
C LEU A 265 -2.41 9.02 0.24
N PRO A 266 -3.58 8.60 -0.28
CA PRO A 266 -4.60 9.52 -0.75
C PRO A 266 -5.09 10.42 0.39
N GLY A 267 -5.28 11.71 0.12
CA GLY A 267 -5.83 12.67 1.07
C GLY A 267 -4.88 13.12 2.20
N VAL A 268 -3.66 12.57 2.29
CA VAL A 268 -2.65 13.04 3.25
C VAL A 268 -2.00 14.32 2.75
N GLN A 269 -2.08 15.37 3.55
CA GLN A 269 -1.56 16.69 3.19
C GLN A 269 -0.22 17.01 3.88
N ASP A 270 -0.01 16.47 5.09
CA ASP A 270 1.24 16.66 5.83
C ASP A 270 2.27 15.59 5.44
N THR A 271 3.09 15.92 4.45
CA THR A 271 4.20 15.07 3.98
C THR A 271 5.23 14.82 5.07
N ALA A 272 5.49 15.83 5.92
CA ALA A 272 6.52 15.74 6.95
C ALA A 272 6.10 14.76 8.04
N GLU A 273 4.84 14.79 8.46
CA GLU A 273 4.28 13.84 9.42
C GLU A 273 4.30 12.41 8.86
N ALA A 274 3.85 12.21 7.62
CA ALA A 274 3.88 10.92 6.96
C ALA A 274 5.31 10.38 6.80
N LYS A 275 6.25 11.23 6.38
CA LYS A 275 7.67 10.91 6.25
C LYS A 275 8.30 10.54 7.59
N ARG A 276 7.94 11.26 8.65
CA ARG A 276 8.40 10.98 10.02
C ARG A 276 7.93 9.61 10.49
N ILE A 277 6.68 9.23 10.22
CA ILE A 277 6.14 7.93 10.66
C ILE A 277 6.67 6.77 9.80
N LEU A 278 6.77 6.95 8.48
CA LEU A 278 7.26 5.91 7.57
C LEU A 278 8.78 5.74 7.63
N GLY A 279 9.52 6.84 7.77
CA GLY A 279 10.99 6.89 7.73
C GLY A 279 11.69 6.61 9.05
N LYS A 280 11.00 6.69 10.20
CA LYS A 280 11.61 6.38 11.49
C LYS A 280 11.88 4.88 11.60
N THR A 281 13.14 4.47 11.55
CA THR A 281 13.51 3.11 11.96
C THR A 281 13.59 3.11 13.48
N ALA A 282 12.46 2.82 14.13
CA ALA A 282 12.41 2.53 15.55
C ALA A 282 12.43 1.02 15.73
N ASN A 283 13.46 0.51 16.41
CA ASN A 283 13.45 -0.86 16.90
C ASN A 283 13.61 -0.84 18.42
N LEU A 284 13.01 -1.83 19.09
CA LEU A 284 13.20 -2.03 20.51
C LEU A 284 13.99 -3.30 20.75
N GLU A 285 14.91 -3.22 21.70
CA GLU A 285 15.59 -4.38 22.25
C GLU A 285 15.32 -4.47 23.74
N PHE A 286 14.95 -5.68 24.17
CA PHE A 286 14.77 -6.00 25.59
C PHE A 286 15.99 -6.77 26.06
N ARG A 287 16.69 -6.23 27.05
CA ARG A 287 17.92 -6.82 27.61
C ARG A 287 17.89 -6.80 29.13
N LEU A 288 18.62 -7.71 29.77
CA LEU A 288 18.79 -7.68 31.22
C LEU A 288 19.76 -6.56 31.63
N GLY A 289 19.49 -5.94 32.78
CA GLY A 289 20.43 -5.04 33.44
C GLY A 289 21.67 -5.81 33.93
N ALA A 290 22.83 -5.19 33.80
CA ALA A 290 24.08 -5.78 34.26
C ALA A 290 24.09 -5.93 35.78
N GLU A 291 24.60 -7.07 36.26
CA GLU A 291 24.84 -7.27 37.69
C GLU A 291 26.03 -6.43 38.18
N PRO A 292 26.03 -6.04 39.47
CA PRO A 292 27.19 -5.38 40.06
C PRO A 292 28.47 -6.20 39.87
N GLY A 293 29.49 -5.61 39.25
CA GLY A 293 30.77 -6.28 38.97
C GLY A 293 30.79 -7.16 37.72
N ALA A 294 29.73 -7.17 36.89
CA ALA A 294 29.71 -7.89 35.64
C ALA A 294 30.83 -7.44 34.67
N SER A 295 31.41 -8.40 33.95
CA SER A 295 32.52 -8.14 33.03
C SER A 295 32.15 -7.17 31.91
N LYS A 296 33.08 -6.25 31.57
CA LYS A 296 32.95 -5.36 30.40
C LYS A 296 32.86 -6.13 29.06
N ALA A 297 33.26 -7.39 29.03
CA ALA A 297 33.15 -8.23 27.84
C ALA A 297 31.72 -8.69 27.55
N THR A 298 30.89 -8.83 28.60
CA THR A 298 29.50 -9.32 28.51
C THR A 298 28.47 -8.21 28.65
N THR A 299 28.91 -7.00 28.95
CA THR A 299 28.05 -5.82 29.16
C THR A 299 28.29 -4.74 28.11
N GLU A 300 27.31 -3.86 27.99
CA GLU A 300 27.32 -2.68 27.12
C GLU A 300 26.65 -1.53 27.90
N THR A 301 27.16 -0.31 27.79
CA THR A 301 26.62 0.85 28.53
C THR A 301 25.85 1.74 27.57
N PHE A 302 24.64 2.13 27.96
CA PHE A 302 23.80 3.02 27.19
C PHE A 302 23.35 4.20 28.07
N GLU A 303 23.20 5.36 27.43
CA GLU A 303 22.61 6.54 28.06
C GLU A 303 21.09 6.45 28.08
N PHE A 304 20.46 7.03 29.10
CA PHE A 304 19.01 7.18 29.11
C PHE A 304 18.58 8.28 28.15
N ARG A 305 17.36 8.16 27.60
CA ARG A 305 16.81 9.12 26.65
C ARG A 305 16.73 10.55 27.21
N GLU A 306 16.47 10.68 28.52
CA GLU A 306 16.38 11.95 29.25
C GLU A 306 17.74 12.64 29.48
N GLY A 307 18.84 11.95 29.18
CA GLY A 307 20.20 12.44 29.42
C GLY A 307 20.65 12.34 30.88
N GLY A 308 21.94 12.58 31.13
CA GLY A 308 22.51 12.73 32.47
C GLY A 308 22.71 11.46 33.29
N ARG A 309 22.25 10.29 32.82
CA ARG A 309 22.46 8.98 33.45
C ARG A 309 22.72 7.92 32.40
N SER A 310 23.50 6.91 32.75
CA SER A 310 23.80 5.74 31.92
C SER A 310 23.66 4.47 32.75
N ALA A 311 23.29 3.37 32.10
CA ALA A 311 23.25 2.07 32.75
C ALA A 311 23.95 1.01 31.89
N ALA A 312 24.62 0.08 32.59
CA ALA A 312 25.17 -1.11 31.97
C ALA A 312 24.07 -2.17 31.84
N VAL A 313 24.00 -2.79 30.67
CA VAL A 313 23.08 -3.88 30.34
C VAL A 313 23.88 -5.05 29.79
N GLU A 314 23.33 -6.24 29.87
CA GLU A 314 23.91 -7.41 29.23
C GLU A 314 23.84 -7.29 27.70
N ARG A 315 24.80 -7.89 27.00
CA ARG A 315 24.78 -7.99 25.53
C ARG A 315 23.76 -9.01 25.00
N GLY A 316 23.24 -9.87 25.87
CA GLY A 316 22.22 -10.86 25.52
C GLY A 316 20.89 -10.20 25.22
N LEU A 317 20.35 -10.50 24.04
CA LEU A 317 19.02 -10.06 23.61
C LEU A 317 17.97 -11.06 24.13
N ILE A 318 16.92 -10.57 24.79
CA ILE A 318 15.78 -11.38 25.21
C ILE A 318 14.79 -11.49 24.05
N ILE A 319 14.25 -10.34 23.63
CA ILE A 319 13.33 -10.20 22.50
C ILE A 319 13.54 -8.84 21.82
N THR A 320 12.94 -8.69 20.63
CA THR A 320 12.91 -7.46 19.84
C THR A 320 11.49 -6.97 19.60
N GLY A 321 11.35 -5.72 19.17
CA GLY A 321 10.05 -5.08 18.91
C GLY A 321 9.23 -5.72 17.78
N ASP A 322 9.83 -6.53 16.91
CA ASP A 322 9.13 -7.29 15.86
C ASP A 322 8.23 -8.40 16.41
N GLN A 323 8.45 -8.84 17.65
CA GLN A 323 7.62 -9.83 18.35
C GLN A 323 6.44 -9.20 19.10
N VAL A 324 6.22 -7.89 18.95
CA VAL A 324 5.10 -7.15 19.54
C VAL A 324 3.91 -7.20 18.58
N THR A 325 2.77 -7.70 19.07
CA THR A 325 1.51 -7.79 18.30
C THR A 325 0.57 -6.62 18.57
N ASP A 326 0.64 -6.03 19.75
CA ASP A 326 -0.16 -4.86 20.13
C ASP A 326 0.56 -4.04 21.19
N ALA A 327 0.35 -2.73 21.16
CA ALA A 327 0.83 -1.79 22.15
C ALA A 327 -0.16 -0.64 22.32
N GLN A 328 -0.49 -0.31 23.57
CA GLN A 328 -1.49 0.72 23.88
C GLN A 328 -0.97 1.64 24.98
N ALA A 329 -0.98 2.94 24.71
CA ALA A 329 -0.76 3.95 25.73
C ALA A 329 -1.93 3.96 26.73
N SER A 330 -1.61 4.02 28.02
CA SER A 330 -2.55 4.01 29.14
C SER A 330 -1.98 4.84 30.28
N PHE A 331 -2.77 5.09 31.31
CA PHE A 331 -2.29 5.62 32.57
C PHE A 331 -2.30 4.54 33.65
N ASP A 332 -1.41 4.65 34.62
CA ASP A 332 -1.45 3.86 35.85
C ASP A 332 -2.47 4.45 36.84
N GLU A 333 -2.69 3.76 37.97
CA GLU A 333 -3.62 4.20 39.04
C GLU A 333 -3.23 5.53 39.69
N GLN A 334 -1.99 5.99 39.47
CA GLN A 334 -1.42 7.24 39.99
C GLN A 334 -1.41 8.35 38.92
N GLY A 335 -2.00 8.11 37.75
CA GLY A 335 -2.05 9.05 36.64
C GLY A 335 -0.75 9.19 35.84
N ARG A 336 0.22 8.29 36.01
CA ARG A 336 1.47 8.28 35.24
C ARG A 336 1.27 7.53 33.92
N PRO A 337 1.82 8.00 32.80
CA PRO A 337 1.69 7.33 31.52
C PRO A 337 2.48 6.01 31.51
N GLN A 338 1.88 4.97 30.91
CA GLN A 338 2.45 3.65 30.71
C GLN A 338 2.08 3.11 29.32
N VAL A 339 2.82 2.14 28.82
CA VAL A 339 2.48 1.42 27.58
C VAL A 339 2.26 -0.05 27.91
N ASN A 340 1.05 -0.55 27.64
CA ASN A 340 0.71 -1.96 27.73
C ASN A 340 1.16 -2.65 26.44
N ILE A 341 1.91 -3.75 26.56
CA ILE A 341 2.48 -4.49 25.43
C ILE A 341 1.94 -5.90 25.42
N ARG A 342 1.61 -6.39 24.22
CA ARG A 342 1.29 -7.80 23.96
C ARG A 342 2.25 -8.38 22.93
N LEU A 343 2.91 -9.46 23.29
CA LEU A 343 3.80 -10.24 22.44
C LEU A 343 3.06 -11.34 21.68
N ASP A 344 3.68 -11.83 20.61
CA ASP A 344 3.26 -13.08 19.97
C ASP A 344 3.59 -14.31 20.85
N GLY A 345 3.19 -15.50 20.39
CA GLY A 345 3.42 -16.73 21.15
C GLY A 345 4.90 -17.05 21.39
N HIS A 346 5.77 -16.76 20.42
CA HIS A 346 7.20 -17.05 20.50
C HIS A 346 7.92 -16.07 21.44
N GLY A 347 7.66 -14.76 21.27
CA GLY A 347 8.19 -13.72 22.13
C GLY A 347 7.70 -13.84 23.57
N GLY A 348 6.44 -14.24 23.77
CA GLY A 348 5.92 -14.54 25.11
C GLY A 348 6.64 -15.69 25.80
N GLU A 349 7.01 -16.75 25.06
CA GLU A 349 7.80 -17.87 25.61
C GLU A 349 9.23 -17.44 25.97
N LEU A 350 9.90 -16.70 25.08
CA LEU A 350 11.25 -16.17 25.30
C LEU A 350 11.28 -15.23 26.51
N MET A 351 10.31 -14.33 26.62
CA MET A 351 10.17 -13.41 27.75
C MET A 351 9.91 -14.16 29.06
N SER A 352 9.01 -15.15 29.05
CA SER A 352 8.72 -15.98 30.23
C SER A 352 9.95 -16.77 30.69
N ARG A 353 10.68 -17.37 29.75
CA ARG A 353 11.91 -18.11 30.04
C ARG A 353 12.99 -17.19 30.60
N ALA A 354 13.17 -16.02 30.00
CA ALA A 354 14.18 -15.05 30.44
C ALA A 354 13.85 -14.44 31.80
N THR A 355 12.59 -14.18 32.12
CA THR A 355 12.21 -13.51 33.37
C THR A 355 12.01 -14.46 34.55
N ARG A 356 11.65 -15.74 34.31
CA ARG A 356 11.41 -16.74 35.38
C ARG A 356 12.57 -16.90 36.36
N SER A 357 13.81 -16.90 35.86
CA SER A 357 15.03 -17.02 36.69
C SER A 357 15.65 -15.67 37.06
N ASN A 358 15.06 -14.55 36.63
CA ASN A 358 15.63 -13.21 36.77
C ASN A 358 14.68 -12.24 37.49
N VAL A 359 13.74 -12.76 38.28
CA VAL A 359 12.90 -11.94 39.17
C VAL A 359 13.78 -11.19 40.18
N GLY A 360 13.51 -9.91 40.38
CA GLY A 360 14.32 -8.99 41.19
C GLY A 360 15.45 -8.30 40.42
N ARG A 361 15.78 -8.76 39.20
CA ARG A 361 16.77 -8.08 38.34
C ARG A 361 16.12 -6.96 37.54
N SER A 362 16.95 -6.00 37.10
CA SER A 362 16.49 -4.93 36.20
C SER A 362 16.42 -5.43 34.77
N MET A 363 15.45 -4.94 34.00
CA MET A 363 15.30 -5.15 32.57
C MET A 363 15.32 -3.78 31.88
N ALA A 364 16.15 -3.65 30.86
CA ALA A 364 16.28 -2.46 30.06
C ALA A 364 15.47 -2.62 28.76
N VAL A 365 14.75 -1.56 28.42
CA VAL A 365 14.14 -1.36 27.10
C VAL A 365 14.97 -0.31 26.37
N ILE A 366 15.64 -0.74 25.32
CA ILE A 366 16.53 0.10 24.51
C ILE A 366 15.80 0.49 23.24
N PHE A 367 15.64 1.79 23.04
CA PHE A 367 15.20 2.38 21.78
C PHE A 367 16.38 2.53 20.85
N ILE A 368 16.21 2.01 19.65
CA ILE A 368 17.16 2.18 18.57
C ILE A 368 16.48 3.05 17.54
N GLU A 369 16.95 4.28 17.43
CA GLU A 369 16.53 5.21 16.38
C GLU A 369 17.61 5.25 15.31
N GLN A 370 17.26 4.96 14.07
CA GLN A 370 18.15 5.26 12.95
C GLN A 370 17.63 6.47 12.20
N ARG A 371 18.49 7.48 12.06
CA ARG A 371 18.20 8.69 11.29
C ARG A 371 19.02 8.67 10.01
N PRO A 372 18.39 8.86 8.83
CA PRO A 372 19.14 9.03 7.60
C PRO A 372 19.94 10.33 7.69
N THR A 373 21.24 10.25 7.41
CA THR A 373 22.15 11.39 7.30
C THR A 373 22.79 11.37 5.93
N THR A 374 22.75 12.50 5.24
CA THR A 374 23.37 12.61 3.91
C THR A 374 24.85 12.91 4.08
N ARG A 375 25.71 12.03 3.54
CA ARG A 375 27.16 12.23 3.48
C ARG A 375 27.59 12.40 2.03
N TYR A 376 28.33 13.45 1.73
CA TYR A 376 28.93 13.64 0.42
C TYR A 376 30.22 12.83 0.35
N VAL A 377 30.31 11.96 -0.66
CA VAL A 377 31.49 11.14 -0.93
C VAL A 377 31.98 11.49 -2.32
N LYS A 378 33.28 11.77 -2.45
CA LYS A 378 33.90 11.99 -3.75
C LYS A 378 33.92 10.68 -4.52
N GLN A 379 33.18 10.64 -5.61
CA GLN A 379 33.14 9.49 -6.50
C GLN A 379 33.54 9.93 -7.90
N MET A 380 34.36 9.13 -8.56
CA MET A 380 34.77 9.39 -9.93
C MET A 380 33.61 8.94 -10.84
N VAL A 381 32.84 9.90 -11.36
CA VAL A 381 31.76 9.64 -12.31
C VAL A 381 32.22 10.20 -13.65
N ASP A 382 32.32 9.34 -14.66
CA ASP A 382 32.78 9.70 -16.01
C ASP A 382 34.16 10.39 -16.06
N GLY A 383 35.09 9.97 -15.18
CA GLY A 383 36.45 10.50 -15.14
C GLY A 383 36.62 11.85 -14.42
N VAL A 384 35.55 12.41 -13.84
CA VAL A 384 35.57 13.65 -13.06
C VAL A 384 35.20 13.34 -11.60
N GLU A 385 35.97 13.86 -10.64
CA GLU A 385 35.57 13.79 -9.23
C GLU A 385 34.30 14.61 -9.01
N LYS A 386 33.22 13.94 -8.59
CA LYS A 386 31.97 14.59 -8.23
C LYS A 386 31.59 14.19 -6.81
N ASP A 387 31.12 15.17 -6.03
CA ASP A 387 30.53 14.90 -4.73
C ASP A 387 29.17 14.22 -4.94
N VAL A 388 29.10 12.91 -4.65
CA VAL A 388 27.88 12.13 -4.71
C VAL A 388 27.29 12.09 -3.31
N ALA A 389 26.03 12.51 -3.17
CA ALA A 389 25.27 12.40 -1.93
C ALA A 389 24.92 10.92 -1.68
N VAL A 390 25.57 10.31 -0.69
CA VAL A 390 25.26 8.96 -0.22
C VAL A 390 24.47 9.08 1.08
N GLN A 391 23.27 8.50 1.09
CA GLN A 391 22.47 8.39 2.31
C GLN A 391 23.12 7.34 3.22
N THR A 392 23.63 7.76 4.37
CA THR A 392 24.03 6.87 5.46
C THR A 392 23.01 6.95 6.60
N PHE A 393 23.16 6.11 7.61
CA PHE A 393 22.28 6.13 8.77
C PHE A 393 23.13 6.25 10.02
N THR A 394 22.76 7.18 10.89
CA THR A 394 23.30 7.26 12.24
C THR A 394 22.35 6.53 13.17
N GLU A 395 22.87 5.55 13.91
CA GLU A 395 22.11 4.76 14.88
C GLU A 395 22.34 5.32 16.28
N GLU A 396 21.27 5.79 16.92
CA GLU A 396 21.27 6.19 18.32
C GLU A 396 20.57 5.11 19.15
N LYS A 397 21.25 4.62 20.19
CA LYS A 397 20.72 3.66 21.16
C LYS A 397 20.55 4.34 22.50
N LYS A 398 19.31 4.42 22.99
CA LYS A 398 18.99 5.07 24.27
C LYS A 398 18.08 4.18 25.10
N ILE A 399 18.32 4.12 26.41
CA ILE A 399 17.41 3.42 27.34
C ILE A 399 16.18 4.29 27.54
N ILE A 400 14.99 3.76 27.24
CA ILE A 400 13.72 4.42 27.58
C ILE A 400 13.30 4.03 28.98
N SER A 401 13.46 2.77 29.35
CA SER A 401 13.02 2.27 30.64
C SER A 401 14.02 1.25 31.19
N LEU A 402 14.31 1.37 32.48
CA LEU A 402 15.07 0.39 33.24
C LEU A 402 14.25 0.05 34.48
N ALA A 403 13.51 -1.05 34.42
CA ALA A 403 12.55 -1.44 35.44
C ALA A 403 12.90 -2.78 36.07
N THR A 404 12.61 -2.94 37.36
CA THR A 404 12.82 -4.21 38.06
C THR A 404 11.74 -5.22 37.69
N ILE A 405 12.14 -6.44 37.35
CA ILE A 405 11.24 -7.57 37.11
C ILE A 405 10.63 -8.00 38.44
N GLN A 406 9.34 -7.76 38.64
CA GLN A 406 8.64 -8.12 39.90
C GLN A 406 8.10 -9.55 39.90
N SER A 407 7.78 -10.08 38.72
CA SER A 407 7.25 -11.43 38.53
C SER A 407 7.67 -11.95 37.15
N PRO A 408 7.60 -13.28 36.90
CA PRO A 408 7.77 -13.81 35.55
C PRO A 408 6.78 -13.14 34.59
N LEU A 409 7.28 -12.58 33.50
CA LEU A 409 6.48 -11.88 32.48
C LEU A 409 6.07 -12.87 31.41
N GLY A 410 4.77 -12.93 31.11
CA GLY A 410 4.23 -13.76 30.03
C GLY A 410 4.25 -13.03 28.69
N SER A 411 3.21 -13.26 27.89
CA SER A 411 2.98 -12.55 26.63
C SER A 411 2.47 -11.12 26.82
N GLN A 412 2.16 -10.68 28.04
CA GLN A 412 1.67 -9.33 28.34
C GLN A 412 2.47 -8.71 29.48
N PHE A 413 2.89 -7.46 29.30
CA PHE A 413 3.56 -6.68 30.33
C PHE A 413 3.39 -5.17 30.04
N ARG A 414 3.82 -4.32 30.97
CA ARG A 414 3.71 -2.86 30.84
C ARG A 414 5.07 -2.18 30.98
N ILE A 415 5.30 -1.15 30.19
CA ILE A 415 6.43 -0.22 30.34
C ILE A 415 5.95 1.00 31.12
N THR A 416 6.63 1.31 32.21
CA THR A 416 6.34 2.47 33.07
C THR A 416 7.54 3.42 33.08
N GLY A 417 7.33 4.64 33.60
CA GLY A 417 8.38 5.66 33.71
C GLY A 417 8.60 6.45 32.42
N LEU A 418 7.52 6.68 31.64
CA LEU A 418 7.55 7.51 30.43
C LEU A 418 7.23 8.97 30.78
N ASN A 419 7.76 9.93 30.02
CA ASN A 419 7.52 11.35 30.26
C ASN A 419 6.36 11.87 29.41
N GLY A 420 5.21 12.02 30.05
CA GLY A 420 4.02 12.61 29.44
C GLY A 420 3.30 11.69 28.46
N GLN A 421 2.09 12.13 28.08
CA GLN A 421 1.18 11.37 27.24
C GLN A 421 1.73 11.20 25.81
N GLY A 422 2.31 12.27 25.24
CA GLY A 422 2.84 12.25 23.87
C GLY A 422 3.91 11.18 23.63
N GLU A 423 4.83 10.98 24.59
CA GLU A 423 5.88 9.95 24.47
C GLU A 423 5.28 8.53 24.53
N SER A 424 4.31 8.30 25.41
CA SER A 424 3.65 7.00 25.53
C SER A 424 2.86 6.64 24.26
N SER A 425 2.17 7.61 23.66
CA SER A 425 1.45 7.44 22.39
C SER A 425 2.41 7.20 21.23
N GLU A 426 3.52 7.94 21.14
CA GLU A 426 4.54 7.72 20.12
C GLU A 426 5.19 6.33 20.25
N LEU A 427 5.54 5.92 21.47
CA LEU A 427 6.13 4.61 21.71
C LEU A 427 5.15 3.48 21.38
N ALA A 428 3.88 3.60 21.79
CA ALA A 428 2.83 2.63 21.47
C ALA A 428 2.62 2.50 19.96
N LEU A 429 2.58 3.63 19.24
CA LEU A 429 2.48 3.67 17.78
C LEU A 429 3.64 2.91 17.12
N LEU A 430 4.88 3.22 17.51
CA LEU A 430 6.07 2.59 16.95
C LEU A 430 6.13 1.09 17.25
N LEU A 431 5.61 0.67 18.40
CA LEU A 431 5.51 -0.73 18.80
C LEU A 431 4.46 -1.51 18.01
N ARG A 432 3.26 -0.94 17.80
CA ARG A 432 2.23 -1.57 16.95
C ARG A 432 2.65 -1.67 15.50
N ALA A 433 3.37 -0.64 15.02
CA ALA A 433 3.93 -0.61 13.68
C ALA A 433 4.93 -1.77 13.45
N GLY A 434 5.64 -2.19 14.49
CA GLY A 434 6.67 -3.21 14.42
C GLY A 434 8.03 -2.68 13.93
N GLY A 435 9.07 -3.47 14.20
CA GLY A 435 10.43 -3.19 13.73
C GLY A 435 10.59 -3.49 12.24
N LEU A 436 11.38 -2.66 11.55
CA LEU A 436 11.81 -2.95 10.18
C LEU A 436 12.84 -4.10 10.18
N ALA A 437 12.71 -5.04 9.24
CA ALA A 437 13.73 -6.07 9.02
C ALA A 437 15.04 -5.48 8.51
N ALA A 438 14.94 -4.38 7.76
CA ALA A 438 16.06 -3.67 7.17
C ALA A 438 15.79 -2.16 7.11
N PRO A 439 16.82 -1.30 7.25
CA PRO A 439 16.65 0.13 7.09
C PRO A 439 16.12 0.49 5.71
N MET A 440 15.34 1.56 5.62
CA MET A 440 14.82 2.07 4.34
C MET A 440 15.06 3.56 4.23
N TYR A 441 15.22 4.05 3.00
CA TYR A 441 15.31 5.47 2.70
C TYR A 441 14.32 5.86 1.60
N PHE A 442 13.95 7.14 1.56
CA PHE A 442 13.09 7.68 0.50
C PHE A 442 13.94 7.89 -0.76
N ALA A 443 13.70 7.07 -1.78
CA ALA A 443 14.29 7.21 -3.10
C ALA A 443 13.58 8.29 -3.93
N GLU A 444 12.26 8.41 -3.79
CA GLU A 444 11.44 9.43 -4.47
C GLU A 444 10.28 9.90 -3.58
N GLU A 445 9.92 11.17 -3.72
CA GLU A 445 8.80 11.81 -3.01
C GLU A 445 8.05 12.71 -4.01
N ARG A 446 6.72 12.53 -4.11
CA ARG A 446 5.83 13.42 -4.86
C ARG A 446 4.60 13.75 -4.03
N THR A 447 4.16 14.99 -4.09
CA THR A 447 2.96 15.46 -3.39
C THR A 447 2.04 16.15 -4.37
N ILE A 448 0.76 15.81 -4.32
CA ILE A 448 -0.28 16.36 -5.19
C ILE A 448 -1.34 16.99 -4.30
N GLY A 449 -1.63 18.28 -4.54
CA GLY A 449 -2.66 19.00 -3.81
C GLY A 449 -4.07 18.52 -4.16
N PRO A 450 -5.00 18.39 -3.20
CA PRO A 450 -6.37 17.98 -3.46
C PRO A 450 -7.12 18.90 -4.45
N SER A 451 -6.82 20.20 -4.46
CA SER A 451 -7.44 21.17 -5.38
C SER A 451 -7.09 20.88 -6.84
N LEU A 452 -5.84 20.46 -7.13
CA LEU A 452 -5.42 20.05 -8.47
C LEU A 452 -6.14 18.77 -8.89
N GLY A 453 -6.32 17.81 -7.98
CA GLY A 453 -7.06 16.58 -8.23
C GLY A 453 -8.52 16.83 -8.59
N ALA A 454 -9.23 17.63 -7.79
CA ALA A 454 -10.63 17.98 -8.02
C ALA A 454 -10.85 18.73 -9.35
N ASP A 455 -9.96 19.67 -9.69
CA ASP A 455 -10.00 20.40 -10.96
C ASP A 455 -9.78 19.44 -12.15
N ASN A 456 -8.85 18.50 -12.02
CA ASN A 456 -8.60 17.46 -13.03
C ASN A 456 -9.79 16.52 -13.23
N ILE A 457 -10.48 16.13 -12.15
CA ILE A 457 -11.71 15.32 -12.23
C ILE A 457 -12.78 16.10 -13.01
N THR A 458 -13.00 17.37 -12.66
CA THR A 458 -14.04 18.21 -13.28
C THR A 458 -13.79 18.37 -14.78
N LYS A 459 -12.56 18.76 -15.16
CA LYS A 459 -12.15 18.88 -16.56
C LYS A 459 -12.22 17.55 -17.30
N GLY A 460 -11.90 16.45 -16.64
CA GLY A 460 -11.97 15.10 -17.20
C GLY A 460 -13.39 14.63 -17.51
N ILE A 461 -14.33 14.92 -16.61
CA ILE A 461 -15.76 14.68 -16.81
C ILE A 461 -16.27 15.55 -17.95
N ASP A 462 -15.97 16.85 -17.95
CA ASP A 462 -16.38 17.78 -19.01
C ASP A 462 -15.85 17.35 -20.38
N ALA A 463 -14.57 16.97 -20.47
CA ALA A 463 -13.97 16.47 -21.71
C ALA A 463 -14.65 15.19 -22.21
N SER A 464 -15.01 14.28 -21.30
CA SER A 464 -15.74 13.05 -21.64
C SER A 464 -17.16 13.34 -22.13
N LEU A 465 -17.87 14.28 -21.49
CA LEU A 465 -19.22 14.68 -21.89
C LEU A 465 -19.23 15.38 -23.25
N TRP A 466 -18.32 16.33 -23.48
CA TRP A 466 -18.16 16.99 -24.78
C TRP A 466 -17.74 16.02 -25.87
N GLY A 467 -16.81 15.10 -25.56
CA GLY A 467 -16.41 14.01 -26.46
C GLY A 467 -17.60 13.15 -26.86
N MET A 468 -18.40 12.70 -25.89
CA MET A 468 -19.60 11.90 -26.14
C MET A 468 -20.61 12.66 -27.00
N LEU A 469 -20.84 13.94 -26.71
CA LEU A 469 -21.77 14.79 -27.45
C LEU A 469 -21.33 14.94 -28.91
N PHE A 470 -20.09 15.37 -29.17
CA PHE A 470 -19.61 15.59 -30.53
C PHE A 470 -19.54 14.31 -31.35
N VAL A 471 -19.09 13.21 -30.75
CA VAL A 471 -19.05 11.90 -31.41
C VAL A 471 -20.47 11.41 -31.73
N SER A 472 -21.42 11.55 -30.81
CA SER A 472 -22.82 11.18 -31.04
C SER A 472 -23.45 12.00 -32.16
N LEU A 473 -23.24 13.33 -32.16
CA LEU A 473 -23.72 14.22 -33.22
C LEU A 473 -23.12 13.85 -34.59
N PHE A 474 -21.83 13.56 -34.64
CA PHE A 474 -21.13 13.20 -35.88
C PHE A 474 -21.70 11.91 -36.50
N ILE A 475 -21.84 10.84 -35.71
CA ILE A 475 -22.37 9.57 -36.21
C ILE A 475 -23.86 9.71 -36.59
N MET A 476 -24.63 10.48 -35.81
CA MET A 476 -26.03 10.74 -36.10
C MET A 476 -26.20 11.53 -37.40
N ALA A 477 -25.30 12.47 -37.70
CA ALA A 477 -25.32 13.23 -38.96
C ALA A 477 -25.02 12.33 -40.17
N ILE A 478 -24.04 11.43 -40.06
CA ILE A 478 -23.62 10.56 -41.16
C ILE A 478 -24.60 9.39 -41.37
N TYR A 479 -24.89 8.64 -40.29
CA TYR A 479 -25.61 7.36 -40.34
C TYR A 479 -27.07 7.45 -39.91
N ARG A 480 -27.58 8.65 -39.59
CA ARG A 480 -28.99 8.94 -39.27
C ARG A 480 -29.55 7.98 -38.21
N PHE A 481 -30.46 7.08 -38.60
CA PHE A 481 -31.11 6.12 -37.70
C PHE A 481 -30.12 5.11 -37.12
N PHE A 482 -29.18 4.61 -37.93
CA PHE A 482 -28.12 3.72 -37.43
C PHE A 482 -27.18 4.46 -36.48
N GLY A 483 -27.01 5.78 -36.67
CA GLY A 483 -26.27 6.62 -35.73
C GLY A 483 -26.94 6.74 -34.35
N LEU A 484 -28.28 6.73 -34.28
CA LEU A 484 -29.00 6.67 -33.00
C LEU A 484 -28.73 5.34 -32.27
N ILE A 485 -28.73 4.21 -32.99
CA ILE A 485 -28.42 2.89 -32.42
C ILE A 485 -26.99 2.88 -31.87
N ALA A 486 -26.01 3.38 -32.63
CA ALA A 486 -24.62 3.48 -32.18
C ALA A 486 -24.48 4.40 -30.96
N THR A 487 -25.24 5.49 -30.88
CA THR A 487 -25.22 6.40 -29.71
C THR A 487 -25.72 5.70 -28.45
N ILE A 488 -26.81 4.91 -28.55
CA ILE A 488 -27.33 4.13 -27.43
C ILE A 488 -26.32 3.04 -27.00
N ALA A 489 -25.70 2.36 -27.97
CA ALA A 489 -24.66 1.37 -27.69
C ALA A 489 -23.43 2.01 -27.02
N LEU A 490 -23.03 3.21 -27.42
CA LEU A 490 -21.94 3.97 -26.81
C LEU A 490 -22.25 4.36 -25.36
N ALA A 491 -23.47 4.82 -25.09
CA ALA A 491 -23.91 5.11 -23.71
C ALA A 491 -23.86 3.85 -22.83
N GLY A 492 -24.36 2.72 -23.36
CA GLY A 492 -24.26 1.42 -22.69
C GLY A 492 -22.81 0.98 -22.45
N ASN A 493 -21.91 1.26 -23.40
CA ASN A 493 -20.49 0.96 -23.27
C ASN A 493 -19.85 1.74 -22.10
N MET A 494 -20.16 3.03 -21.99
CA MET A 494 -19.65 3.87 -20.90
C MET A 494 -20.13 3.38 -19.54
N VAL A 495 -21.42 3.04 -19.41
CA VAL A 495 -22.00 2.47 -18.18
C VAL A 495 -21.30 1.17 -17.81
N MET A 496 -21.10 0.27 -18.79
CA MET A 496 -20.41 -1.01 -18.57
C MET A 496 -18.94 -0.84 -18.18
N LEU A 497 -18.24 0.13 -18.78
CA LEU A 497 -16.85 0.45 -18.43
C LEU A 497 -16.75 0.86 -16.97
N LEU A 498 -17.58 1.83 -16.54
CA LEU A 498 -17.61 2.31 -15.15
C LEU A 498 -17.98 1.18 -14.17
N ALA A 499 -18.91 0.32 -14.57
CA ALA A 499 -19.30 -0.85 -13.77
C ALA A 499 -18.15 -1.84 -13.59
N LEU A 500 -17.39 -2.15 -14.65
CA LEU A 500 -16.23 -3.04 -14.54
C LEU A 500 -15.10 -2.43 -13.72
N MET A 501 -14.86 -1.12 -13.85
CA MET A 501 -13.87 -0.43 -13.01
C MET A 501 -14.23 -0.51 -11.53
N SER A 502 -15.50 -0.28 -11.19
CA SER A 502 -16.03 -0.44 -9.83
C SER A 502 -15.90 -1.88 -9.33
N LEU A 503 -16.35 -2.87 -10.11
CA LEU A 503 -16.39 -4.28 -9.73
C LEU A 503 -14.99 -4.86 -9.48
N LEU A 504 -14.01 -4.46 -10.28
CA LEU A 504 -12.62 -4.89 -10.14
C LEU A 504 -11.84 -4.07 -9.10
N GLY A 505 -12.43 -3.02 -8.54
CA GLY A 505 -11.74 -2.07 -7.65
C GLY A 505 -10.57 -1.37 -8.33
N ALA A 506 -10.65 -1.16 -9.65
CA ALA A 506 -9.60 -0.52 -10.42
C ALA A 506 -9.49 0.96 -10.08
N THR A 507 -8.26 1.43 -9.90
CA THR A 507 -7.98 2.84 -9.59
C THR A 507 -8.05 3.70 -10.85
N LEU A 508 -8.95 4.69 -10.87
CA LEU A 508 -9.03 5.72 -11.89
C LEU A 508 -7.94 6.78 -11.66
N THR A 509 -7.09 7.00 -12.66
CA THR A 509 -6.04 8.03 -12.66
C THR A 509 -6.33 9.08 -13.73
N LEU A 510 -5.59 10.20 -13.75
CA LEU A 510 -5.75 11.20 -14.80
C LEU A 510 -5.48 10.61 -16.20
N PRO A 511 -4.39 9.85 -16.43
CA PRO A 511 -4.26 9.06 -17.66
C PRO A 511 -5.41 8.06 -17.85
N GLY A 512 -5.92 7.44 -16.78
CA GLY A 512 -7.12 6.60 -16.83
C GLY A 512 -8.30 7.30 -17.50
N ILE A 513 -8.61 8.55 -17.13
CA ILE A 513 -9.65 9.36 -17.76
C ILE A 513 -9.37 9.55 -19.26
N ALA A 514 -8.13 9.83 -19.65
CA ALA A 514 -7.76 9.89 -21.07
C ALA A 514 -8.01 8.55 -21.78
N GLY A 515 -7.81 7.42 -21.09
CA GLY A 515 -8.18 6.09 -21.55
C GLY A 515 -9.69 5.92 -21.76
N ILE A 516 -10.53 6.49 -20.90
CA ILE A 516 -11.99 6.53 -21.09
C ILE A 516 -12.33 7.31 -22.38
N VAL A 517 -11.74 8.49 -22.56
CA VAL A 517 -11.97 9.31 -23.77
C VAL A 517 -11.50 8.60 -25.04
N LEU A 518 -10.33 7.95 -25.00
CA LEU A 518 -9.80 7.17 -26.11
C LEU A 518 -10.70 5.96 -26.45
N THR A 519 -11.14 5.22 -25.44
CA THR A 519 -12.03 4.06 -25.63
C THR A 519 -13.40 4.46 -26.15
N MET A 520 -13.90 5.64 -25.79
CA MET A 520 -15.12 6.20 -26.36
C MET A 520 -15.01 6.40 -27.88
N GLY A 521 -13.89 6.93 -28.37
CA GLY A 521 -13.61 7.05 -29.80
C GLY A 521 -13.49 5.70 -30.50
N MET A 522 -12.73 4.77 -29.92
CA MET A 522 -12.55 3.42 -30.49
C MET A 522 -13.85 2.59 -30.48
N ALA A 523 -14.71 2.75 -29.47
CA ALA A 523 -15.99 2.04 -29.39
C ALA A 523 -16.93 2.39 -30.53
N VAL A 524 -16.80 3.61 -31.06
CA VAL A 524 -17.59 4.10 -32.20
C VAL A 524 -17.05 3.56 -33.51
N ASP A 525 -15.73 3.44 -33.65
CA ASP A 525 -15.07 2.92 -34.85
C ASP A 525 -15.60 1.53 -35.25
N ALA A 526 -15.79 0.65 -34.27
CA ALA A 526 -16.40 -0.66 -34.52
C ALA A 526 -17.80 -0.57 -35.14
N ASN A 527 -18.64 0.37 -34.70
CA ASN A 527 -19.97 0.60 -35.29
C ASN A 527 -19.85 1.21 -36.70
N VAL A 528 -18.91 2.13 -36.91
CA VAL A 528 -18.62 2.75 -38.22
C VAL A 528 -18.19 1.70 -39.24
N LEU A 529 -17.31 0.77 -38.88
CA LEU A 529 -16.88 -0.36 -39.73
C LEU A 529 -18.05 -1.28 -40.11
N ILE A 530 -18.94 -1.58 -39.17
CA ILE A 530 -20.13 -2.38 -39.45
C ILE A 530 -21.05 -1.64 -40.43
N PHE A 531 -21.33 -0.37 -40.17
CA PHE A 531 -22.29 0.40 -40.98
C PHE A 531 -21.76 0.70 -42.39
N SER A 532 -20.47 1.01 -42.52
CA SER A 532 -19.82 1.18 -43.82
C SER A 532 -19.86 -0.11 -44.64
N ARG A 533 -19.58 -1.26 -44.01
CA ARG A 533 -19.68 -2.55 -44.69
C ARG A 533 -21.12 -2.86 -45.13
N ILE A 534 -22.12 -2.59 -44.29
CA ILE A 534 -23.53 -2.73 -44.68
C ILE A 534 -23.86 -1.85 -45.89
N ARG A 535 -23.36 -0.61 -45.93
CA ARG A 535 -23.57 0.33 -47.04
C ARG A 535 -22.91 -0.14 -48.33
N GLU A 536 -21.69 -0.68 -48.24
CA GLU A 536 -20.97 -1.27 -49.38
C GLU A 536 -21.72 -2.48 -49.94
N GLU A 537 -22.19 -3.38 -49.07
CA GLU A 537 -22.94 -4.56 -49.47
C GLU A 537 -24.31 -4.23 -50.09
N LEU A 538 -24.97 -3.15 -49.62
CA LEU A 538 -26.18 -2.61 -50.25
C LEU A 538 -25.88 -2.01 -51.62
N ALA A 539 -24.76 -1.29 -51.77
CA ALA A 539 -24.34 -0.73 -53.05
C ALA A 539 -24.00 -1.83 -54.08
N ASN A 540 -23.49 -2.97 -53.62
CA ASN A 540 -23.26 -4.18 -54.42
C ASN A 540 -24.56 -4.93 -54.82
N GLY A 541 -25.73 -4.39 -54.48
CA GLY A 541 -27.03 -4.93 -54.90
C GLY A 541 -27.57 -6.05 -54.01
N MET A 542 -26.99 -6.31 -52.84
CA MET A 542 -27.55 -7.30 -51.91
C MET A 542 -28.86 -6.80 -51.27
N SER A 543 -29.77 -7.74 -51.00
CA SER A 543 -30.99 -7.42 -50.26
C SER A 543 -30.66 -6.92 -48.85
N VAL A 544 -31.50 -6.03 -48.31
CA VAL A 544 -31.33 -5.41 -46.99
C VAL A 544 -30.97 -6.41 -45.89
N GLN A 545 -31.70 -7.53 -45.81
CA GLN A 545 -31.47 -8.54 -44.77
C GLN A 545 -30.12 -9.25 -44.95
N ARG A 546 -29.72 -9.51 -46.20
CA ARG A 546 -28.45 -10.16 -46.50
C ARG A 546 -27.28 -9.21 -46.28
N ALA A 547 -27.41 -7.95 -46.66
CA ALA A 547 -26.41 -6.91 -46.43
C ALA A 547 -26.15 -6.68 -44.93
N ILE A 548 -27.19 -6.63 -44.08
CA ILE A 548 -27.02 -6.56 -42.63
C ILE A 548 -26.29 -7.79 -42.11
N HIS A 549 -26.70 -8.99 -42.51
CA HIS A 549 -26.10 -10.23 -42.02
C HIS A 549 -24.61 -10.33 -42.39
N GLU A 550 -24.30 -10.06 -43.65
CA GLU A 550 -22.96 -10.13 -44.19
C GLU A 550 -22.06 -9.01 -43.65
N GLY A 551 -22.62 -7.80 -43.49
CA GLY A 551 -21.92 -6.67 -42.90
C GLY A 551 -21.43 -6.96 -41.49
N PHE A 552 -22.28 -7.54 -40.61
CA PHE A 552 -21.85 -7.95 -39.27
C PHE A 552 -20.85 -9.12 -39.29
N ASN A 553 -21.02 -10.12 -40.17
CA ASN A 553 -20.10 -11.27 -40.22
C ASN A 553 -18.71 -10.86 -40.72
N ARG A 554 -18.62 -10.03 -41.76
CA ARG A 554 -17.34 -9.59 -42.32
C ARG A 554 -16.64 -8.54 -41.47
N ALA A 555 -17.40 -7.60 -40.90
CA ALA A 555 -16.81 -6.59 -40.02
C ALA A 555 -16.29 -7.21 -38.71
N TYR A 556 -16.84 -8.34 -38.25
CA TYR A 556 -16.43 -8.99 -37.01
C TYR A 556 -14.94 -9.32 -36.97
N THR A 557 -14.38 -9.92 -38.03
CA THR A 557 -12.95 -10.29 -38.06
C THR A 557 -12.06 -9.06 -37.96
N ALA A 558 -12.36 -8.01 -38.74
CA ALA A 558 -11.61 -6.76 -38.70
C ALA A 558 -11.67 -6.07 -37.31
N ILE A 559 -12.84 -6.09 -36.66
CA ILE A 559 -13.03 -5.53 -35.32
C ILE A 559 -12.25 -6.33 -34.27
N VAL A 560 -12.26 -7.66 -34.36
CA VAL A 560 -11.50 -8.51 -33.44
C VAL A 560 -10.00 -8.27 -33.62
N ASP A 561 -9.51 -8.22 -34.86
CA ASP A 561 -8.09 -8.02 -35.15
C ASP A 561 -7.58 -6.65 -34.64
N ALA A 562 -8.35 -5.59 -34.85
CA ALA A 562 -7.99 -4.24 -34.37
C ALA A 562 -8.00 -4.15 -32.83
N ASN A 563 -9.03 -4.71 -32.19
CA ASN A 563 -9.14 -4.70 -30.73
C ASN A 563 -8.10 -5.60 -30.06
N LEU A 564 -7.80 -6.77 -30.62
CA LEU A 564 -6.78 -7.68 -30.11
C LEU A 564 -5.39 -7.03 -30.16
N THR A 565 -5.06 -6.34 -31.25
CA THR A 565 -3.82 -5.58 -31.38
C THR A 565 -3.70 -4.51 -30.30
N THR A 566 -4.78 -3.76 -30.04
CA THR A 566 -4.81 -2.73 -29.00
C THR A 566 -4.74 -3.33 -27.60
N LEU A 567 -5.36 -4.49 -27.39
CA LEU A 567 -5.30 -5.22 -26.12
C LEU A 567 -3.88 -5.74 -25.84
N LEU A 568 -3.12 -6.15 -26.85
CA LEU A 568 -1.70 -6.52 -26.70
C LEU A 568 -0.87 -5.33 -26.20
N VAL A 569 -1.08 -4.13 -26.77
CA VAL A 569 -0.44 -2.90 -26.27
C VAL A 569 -0.86 -2.63 -24.82
N GLY A 570 -2.14 -2.79 -24.49
CA GLY A 570 -2.64 -2.69 -23.12
C GLY A 570 -1.96 -3.67 -22.15
N GLY A 571 -1.76 -4.92 -22.57
CA GLY A 571 -1.04 -5.93 -21.79
C GLY A 571 0.41 -5.55 -21.53
N ILE A 572 1.12 -5.05 -22.54
CA ILE A 572 2.50 -4.56 -22.40
C ILE A 572 2.56 -3.37 -21.43
N LEU A 573 1.67 -2.38 -21.60
CA LEU A 573 1.59 -1.22 -20.72
C LEU A 573 1.23 -1.60 -19.28
N PHE A 574 0.38 -2.61 -19.07
CA PHE A 574 0.05 -3.10 -17.74
C PHE A 574 1.22 -3.82 -17.06
N ALA A 575 1.97 -4.63 -17.82
CA ALA A 575 3.11 -5.39 -17.30
C ALA A 575 4.32 -4.49 -17.01
N MET A 576 4.64 -3.56 -17.90
CA MET A 576 5.86 -2.73 -17.82
C MET A 576 5.63 -1.32 -17.29
N GLY A 577 4.40 -0.79 -17.37
CA GLY A 577 4.08 0.54 -16.89
C GLY A 577 4.10 0.64 -15.37
N THR A 578 4.19 1.86 -14.85
CA THR A 578 4.15 2.15 -13.40
C THR A 578 3.02 3.14 -13.10
N GLY A 579 2.44 3.02 -11.89
CA GLY A 579 1.41 3.92 -11.36
C GLY A 579 0.34 4.37 -12.37
N PRO A 580 0.34 5.63 -12.82
CA PRO A 580 -0.67 6.17 -13.74
C PRO A 580 -0.80 5.46 -15.08
N VAL A 581 0.30 4.94 -15.65
CA VAL A 581 0.31 4.23 -16.94
C VAL A 581 -0.43 2.90 -16.84
N LYS A 582 -0.33 2.20 -15.69
CA LYS A 582 -1.14 1.01 -15.44
C LYS A 582 -2.62 1.32 -15.38
N GLY A 583 -3.00 2.44 -14.76
CA GLY A 583 -4.40 2.91 -14.72
C GLY A 583 -4.97 3.17 -16.12
N PHE A 584 -4.19 3.81 -17.00
CA PHE A 584 -4.54 3.97 -18.42
C PHE A 584 -4.71 2.61 -19.11
N ALA A 585 -3.76 1.69 -18.93
CA ALA A 585 -3.78 0.37 -19.55
C ALA A 585 -5.01 -0.47 -19.14
N VAL A 586 -5.36 -0.45 -17.85
CA VAL A 586 -6.56 -1.13 -17.32
C VAL A 586 -7.82 -0.54 -17.93
N THR A 587 -7.95 0.78 -17.91
CA THR A 587 -9.14 1.47 -18.42
C THR A 587 -9.32 1.21 -19.92
N MET A 588 -8.23 1.29 -20.69
CA MET A 588 -8.24 0.99 -22.12
C MET A 588 -8.64 -0.46 -22.40
N SER A 589 -8.05 -1.41 -21.67
CA SER A 589 -8.32 -2.85 -21.86
C SER A 589 -9.76 -3.21 -21.51
N LEU A 590 -10.28 -2.70 -20.39
CA LEU A 590 -11.68 -2.89 -20.01
C LEU A 590 -12.63 -2.26 -21.04
N GLY A 591 -12.29 -1.07 -21.54
CA GLY A 591 -13.08 -0.39 -22.58
C GLY A 591 -13.13 -1.14 -23.90
N ILE A 592 -12.06 -1.84 -24.28
CA ILE A 592 -12.05 -2.74 -25.45
C ILE A 592 -13.01 -3.92 -25.23
N PHE A 593 -12.99 -4.55 -24.04
CA PHE A 593 -13.89 -5.66 -23.75
C PHE A 593 -15.37 -5.23 -23.78
N THR A 594 -15.69 -4.09 -23.15
CA THR A 594 -17.06 -3.57 -23.15
C THR A 594 -17.47 -3.12 -24.56
N SER A 595 -16.57 -2.51 -25.33
CA SER A 595 -16.89 -2.04 -26.68
C SER A 595 -17.16 -3.19 -27.63
N MET A 596 -16.39 -4.28 -27.55
CA MET A 596 -16.65 -5.50 -28.32
C MET A 596 -18.04 -6.07 -28.03
N PHE A 597 -18.43 -6.12 -26.75
CA PHE A 597 -19.77 -6.57 -26.37
C PHE A 597 -20.85 -5.64 -26.93
N THR A 598 -20.71 -4.31 -26.76
CA THR A 598 -21.72 -3.37 -27.21
C THR A 598 -21.82 -3.29 -28.74
N ALA A 599 -20.71 -3.22 -29.46
CA ALA A 599 -20.70 -3.08 -30.91
C ALA A 599 -21.14 -4.37 -31.63
N VAL A 600 -20.72 -5.54 -31.16
CA VAL A 600 -21.03 -6.81 -31.84
C VAL A 600 -22.37 -7.38 -31.38
N MET A 601 -22.68 -7.32 -30.09
CA MET A 601 -23.86 -7.98 -29.53
C MET A 601 -25.05 -7.04 -29.39
N VAL A 602 -24.86 -5.87 -28.75
CA VAL A 602 -25.94 -4.91 -28.49
C VAL A 602 -26.41 -4.23 -29.77
N THR A 603 -25.50 -3.66 -30.57
CA THR A 603 -25.85 -3.01 -31.85
C THR A 603 -26.53 -4.00 -32.80
N ARG A 604 -26.04 -5.24 -32.91
CA ARG A 604 -26.66 -6.27 -33.75
C ARG A 604 -28.04 -6.68 -33.27
N ALA A 605 -28.25 -6.79 -31.95
CA ALA A 605 -29.56 -7.06 -31.38
C ALA A 605 -30.54 -5.92 -31.67
N MET A 606 -30.12 -4.66 -31.51
CA MET A 606 -30.95 -3.49 -31.80
C MET A 606 -31.32 -3.39 -33.28
N VAL A 607 -30.35 -3.56 -34.20
CA VAL A 607 -30.59 -3.55 -35.64
C VAL A 607 -31.55 -4.68 -36.04
N ASN A 608 -31.40 -5.87 -35.46
CA ASN A 608 -32.29 -7.00 -35.74
C ASN A 608 -33.69 -6.80 -35.15
N LEU A 609 -33.83 -6.10 -34.02
CA LEU A 609 -35.13 -5.76 -33.46
C LEU A 609 -35.88 -4.75 -34.33
N THR A 610 -35.18 -3.77 -34.90
CA THR A 610 -35.79 -2.70 -35.72
C THR A 610 -36.04 -3.13 -37.16
N CYS A 611 -35.09 -3.86 -37.75
CA CYS A 611 -35.07 -4.20 -39.18
C CYS A 611 -35.36 -5.69 -39.46
N GLY A 612 -35.24 -6.58 -38.48
CA GLY A 612 -35.33 -8.03 -38.69
C GLY A 612 -36.72 -8.49 -39.12
N GLY A 613 -36.78 -9.29 -40.19
CA GLY A 613 -38.03 -9.90 -40.69
C GLY A 613 -39.03 -8.93 -41.32
N ARG A 614 -38.67 -7.65 -41.50
CA ARG A 614 -39.48 -6.64 -42.20
C ARG A 614 -38.98 -6.47 -43.63
N ASP A 615 -39.92 -6.26 -44.55
CA ASP A 615 -39.62 -6.06 -45.97
C ASP A 615 -39.33 -4.57 -46.25
N ILE A 616 -38.13 -4.15 -45.86
CA ILE A 616 -37.71 -2.73 -45.91
C ILE A 616 -37.10 -2.44 -47.28
N LYS A 617 -37.73 -1.54 -48.06
CA LYS A 617 -37.25 -1.13 -49.39
C LYS A 617 -36.11 -0.10 -49.36
N LYS A 618 -35.90 0.60 -48.23
CA LYS A 618 -34.86 1.65 -48.09
C LYS A 618 -34.27 1.66 -46.69
N LEU A 619 -32.96 1.43 -46.57
CA LEU A 619 -32.23 1.66 -45.32
C LEU A 619 -31.78 3.12 -45.22
N TRP A 620 -31.87 3.67 -44.01
CA TRP A 620 -31.34 4.99 -43.68
C TRP A 620 -30.02 4.78 -42.94
N VAL A 621 -28.97 4.45 -43.72
CA VAL A 621 -27.58 4.21 -43.31
C VAL A 621 -26.66 5.18 -44.01
#